data_AF-A0A969UGK4-F1
#
_entry.id   AF-A0A969UGK4-F1
#
_cell.length_a   1.000
_cell.length_b   1.000
_cell.length_c   1.000
_cell.angle_alpha   90.00
_cell.angle_beta   90.00
_cell.angle_gamma   90.00
#
_symmetry.space_group_name_H-M   'P 1'
#
loop_
_entity.id
_entity.type
_entity.pdbx_description
1 polymer ?
#
loop_
_entity_poly.entity_id
_entity_poly.type
_entity_poly.pdbx_seq_one_letter_code
_entity_poly.pdbx_strand_id
1 'polypeptide(L)' 'MTIKRHEPSAILSKAVEANGFVFLAGIVADDVTKDARGQTQQILAEIDRLLKLCGTDKSKIVSATIWVSDIRHRDP' A
#
# COMPACT_ATOMS: atom_id res chain seq x y z
N MET A 1 -11.64 -5.69 21.43
CA MET A 1 -11.18 -5.63 20.02
C MET A 1 -9.85 -4.87 20.01
N THR A 2 -8.74 -5.53 19.70
CA THR A 2 -7.40 -4.93 19.79
C THR A 2 -7.00 -4.37 18.44
N ILE A 3 -6.59 -3.10 18.40
CA ILE A 3 -6.03 -2.47 17.21
C ILE A 3 -4.51 -2.66 17.27
N LYS A 4 -3.92 -3.24 16.23
CA LYS A 4 -2.46 -3.39 16.12
C LYS A 4 -1.93 -2.48 15.03
N ARG A 5 -0.94 -1.65 15.37
CA ARG A 5 -0.33 -0.66 14.48
C ARG A 5 1.08 -1.11 14.12
N HIS A 6 1.39 -1.07 12.84
CA HIS A 6 2.71 -1.39 12.29
C HIS A 6 3.38 -0.14 11.77
N GLU A 7 4.68 -0.02 12.05
CA GLU A 7 5.52 1.12 11.66
C GLU A 7 4.84 2.46 11.94
N PRO A 8 4.49 2.75 13.20
CA PRO A 8 3.91 4.04 13.56
C PRO A 8 4.95 5.15 13.43
N SER A 9 4.51 6.28 12.89
CA SER A 9 5.16 7.59 12.94
C SER A 9 4.30 8.55 13.77
N ALA A 10 4.75 9.81 13.89
CA ALA A 10 3.98 10.84 14.59
C ALA A 10 2.64 11.17 13.92
N ILE A 11 2.48 10.86 12.62
CA ILE A 11 1.31 11.26 11.82
C ILE A 11 0.50 10.08 11.28
N LEU A 12 1.11 8.90 11.09
CA LEU A 12 0.44 7.74 10.49
C LEU A 12 1.03 6.42 10.96
N SER A 13 0.35 5.31 10.70
CA SER A 13 0.92 3.96 10.77
C SER A 13 0.86 3.35 9.38
N LYS A 14 1.92 2.70 8.91
CA LYS A 14 1.92 2.15 7.53
C LYS A 14 0.89 1.05 7.32
N ALA A 15 0.64 0.24 8.36
CA ALA A 15 -0.45 -0.72 8.35
C ALA A 15 -1.15 -0.81 9.72
N VAL A 16 -2.45 -1.06 9.70
CA VAL A 16 -3.28 -1.21 10.91
C VAL A 16 -4.14 -2.46 10.76
N GLU A 17 -4.03 -3.37 11.71
CA GLU A 17 -4.91 -4.54 11.81
C GLU A 17 -6.08 -4.21 12.75
N ALA A 18 -7.30 -4.41 12.27
CA ALA A 18 -8.52 -4.27 13.06
C ALA A 18 -9.59 -5.23 12.56
N ASN A 19 -10.11 -6.08 13.47
CA ASN A 19 -11.21 -7.01 13.20
C ASN A 19 -10.99 -7.92 11.96
N GLY A 20 -9.77 -8.45 11.80
CA GLY A 20 -9.42 -9.31 10.66
C GLY A 20 -9.14 -8.58 9.35
N PHE A 21 -9.30 -7.25 9.31
CA PHE A 21 -8.91 -6.42 8.18
C PHE A 21 -7.55 -5.78 8.40
N VAL A 22 -6.81 -5.60 7.30
CA VAL A 22 -5.57 -4.83 7.25
C VAL A 22 -5.84 -3.57 6.44
N PHE A 23 -5.61 -2.41 7.04
CA PHE A 23 -5.69 -1.12 6.38
C PHE A 23 -4.28 -0.59 6.17
N LEU A 24 -3.90 -0.39 4.91
CA LEU A 24 -2.63 0.22 4.54
C LEU A 24 -2.79 1.74 4.45
N ALA A 25 -1.75 2.47 4.83
CA ALA A 25 -1.65 3.89 4.52
C ALA A 25 -1.50 4.11 3.00
N GLY A 26 -1.56 5.37 2.56
CA GLY A 26 -1.20 5.73 1.19
C GLY A 26 0.27 5.38 0.94
N ILE A 27 0.53 4.56 -0.08
CA ILE A 27 1.87 4.12 -0.47
C ILE A 27 2.22 4.81 -1.79
N VAL A 28 3.39 5.42 -1.81
CA VAL A 28 3.95 6.13 -2.96
C VAL A 28 5.29 5.50 -3.34
N ALA A 29 5.76 5.72 -4.57
CA ALA A 29 7.07 5.25 -4.99
C ALA A 29 8.17 6.06 -4.28
N ASP A 30 9.24 5.40 -3.85
CA ASP A 30 10.42 6.06 -3.29
C ASP A 30 11.18 6.83 -4.37
N ASP A 31 11.37 6.21 -5.54
CA ASP A 31 11.96 6.85 -6.71
C ASP A 31 10.86 7.29 -7.69
N VAL A 32 10.56 8.60 -7.62
CA VAL A 32 9.58 9.29 -8.46
C VAL A 32 10.12 9.68 -9.84
N THR A 33 11.39 9.41 -10.13
CA THR A 33 11.98 9.70 -11.46
C THR A 33 11.64 8.63 -12.49
N LYS A 34 11.15 7.46 -12.06
CA LYS A 34 10.71 6.38 -12.93
C LYS A 34 9.38 6.69 -13.60
N ASP A 35 9.10 5.98 -14.69
CA ASP A 35 7.80 5.98 -15.34
C ASP A 35 6.70 5.36 -14.46
N ALA A 36 5.44 5.47 -14.90
CA ALA A 36 4.29 4.96 -14.15
C ALA A 36 4.43 3.47 -13.81
N ARG A 37 5.01 2.67 -14.72
CA ARG A 37 5.27 1.24 -14.50
C ARG A 37 6.30 1.02 -13.39
N GLY A 38 7.44 1.71 -13.45
CA GLY A 38 8.50 1.59 -12.44
C GLY A 38 8.10 2.11 -11.07
N GLN A 39 7.26 3.15 -11.01
CA GLN A 39 6.66 3.62 -9.75
C GLN A 39 5.68 2.60 -9.19
N THR A 40 4.79 2.05 -10.03
CA THR A 40 3.81 1.03 -9.62
C THR A 40 4.50 -0.23 -9.09
N GLN A 41 5.60 -0.67 -9.68
CA GLN A 41 6.38 -1.81 -9.18
C GLN A 41 6.92 -1.59 -7.76
N GLN A 42 7.41 -0.39 -7.45
CA GLN A 42 7.88 -0.04 -6.10
C GLN A 42 6.73 -0.05 -5.09
N ILE A 43 5.60 0.56 -5.47
CA ILE A 43 4.39 0.62 -4.63
C ILE A 43 3.89 -0.80 -4.32
N LEU A 44 3.80 -1.68 -5.33
CA LEU A 44 3.37 -3.06 -5.15
C LEU A 44 4.35 -3.87 -4.27
N ALA A 45 5.65 -3.62 -4.37
CA ALA A 45 6.64 -4.27 -3.52
C ALA A 45 6.49 -3.86 -2.05
N GLU A 46 6.21 -2.59 -1.77
CA GLU A 46 5.97 -2.11 -0.41
C GLU A 46 4.64 -2.64 0.14
N ILE A 47 3.59 -2.73 -0.69
CA ILE A 47 2.32 -3.40 -0.33
C ILE A 47 2.59 -4.85 0.06
N ASP A 48 3.32 -5.61 -0.76
CA ASP A 48 3.64 -7.02 -0.47
C ASP A 48 4.42 -7.17 0.85
N ARG A 49 5.35 -6.25 1.15
CA ARG A 49 6.09 -6.23 2.42
C ARG A 49 5.19 -5.97 3.63
N LEU A 50 4.29 -4.99 3.53
CA LEU A 50 3.37 -4.62 4.61
C LEU A 50 2.31 -5.70 4.85
N LEU A 51 1.74 -6.28 3.80
CA LEU A 51 0.80 -7.40 3.93
C LEU A 51 1.47 -8.60 4.61
N LYS A 52 2.70 -8.93 4.23
CA LYS A 52 3.47 -10.00 4.88
C LYS A 52 3.74 -9.71 6.36
N LEU A 53 4.02 -8.46 6.72
CA LEU A 53 4.19 -8.03 8.12
C LEU A 53 2.92 -8.23 8.94
N CYS A 54 1.75 -8.09 8.32
CA CYS A 54 0.44 -8.38 8.91
C CYS A 54 0.01 -9.85 8.79
N GLY A 55 0.87 -10.74 8.27
CA GLY A 55 0.58 -12.17 8.12
C GLY A 55 -0.43 -12.51 7.01
N THR A 56 -0.60 -11.63 6.02
CA THR A 56 -1.46 -11.82 4.86
C THR A 56 -0.70 -11.59 3.55
N ASP A 57 -1.39 -11.68 2.41
CA ASP A 57 -0.81 -11.50 1.09
C ASP A 57 -1.82 -10.92 0.08
N LYS A 58 -1.34 -10.56 -1.10
CA LYS A 58 -2.15 -9.89 -2.13
C LYS A 58 -3.35 -10.69 -2.64
N SER A 59 -3.37 -12.02 -2.49
CA SER A 59 -4.54 -12.84 -2.83
C SER A 59 -5.77 -12.56 -1.95
N LYS A 60 -5.58 -11.84 -0.83
CA LYS A 60 -6.63 -11.49 0.14
C LYS A 60 -7.04 -10.02 0.06
N ILE A 61 -6.59 -9.27 -0.94
CA ILE A 61 -7.01 -7.88 -1.15
C ILE A 61 -8.49 -7.85 -1.52
N VAL A 62 -9.27 -7.06 -0.78
CA VAL A 62 -10.72 -6.88 -1.02
C VAL A 62 -11.05 -5.56 -1.71
N SER A 63 -10.17 -4.55 -1.63
CA SER A 63 -10.35 -3.25 -2.26
C SER A 63 -8.99 -2.56 -2.41
N ALA A 64 -8.83 -1.80 -3.50
CA ALA A 64 -7.66 -0.96 -3.76
C ALA A 64 -8.11 0.35 -4.42
N THR A 65 -7.61 1.47 -3.91
CA THR A 65 -7.83 2.79 -4.51
C THR A 65 -6.52 3.28 -5.12
N ILE A 66 -6.52 3.51 -6.43
CA ILE A 66 -5.35 3.95 -7.18
C ILE A 66 -5.52 5.42 -7.52
N TRP A 67 -4.63 6.25 -6.98
CA TRP A 67 -4.55 7.66 -7.31
C TRP A 67 -3.49 7.85 -8.40
N VAL A 68 -3.91 8.33 -9.56
CA VAL A 68 -3.01 8.68 -10.65
C VAL A 68 -2.94 10.21 -10.78
N SER A 69 -1.75 10.73 -11.03
CA SER A 69 -1.54 12.16 -11.26
C SER A 69 -2.18 12.64 -12.56
N ASP A 70 -2.24 11.75 -13.56
CA ASP A 70 -2.89 11.97 -14.85
C ASP A 70 -3.50 10.66 -15.34
N ILE A 71 -4.76 10.72 -15.77
CA ILE A 71 -5.49 9.54 -16.25
C ILE A 71 -4.86 8.95 -17.53
N ARG A 72 -4.06 9.73 -18.27
CA ARG A 72 -3.36 9.28 -19.49
C ARG A 72 -2.20 8.33 -19.21
N HIS A 73 -1.79 8.13 -17.95
CA HIS A 73 -0.74 7.18 -17.58
C HIS A 73 -1.23 5.72 -17.52
N ARG A 74 -2.54 5.46 -17.63
CA ARG A 74 -3.06 4.10 -17.75
C ARG A 74 -3.03 3.65 -19.20
N ASP A 75 -2.82 2.35 -19.42
CA ASP A 75 -3.08 1.75 -20.73
C ASP A 75 -4.57 1.98 -21.10
N PRO A 76 -4.86 2.28 -22.37
CA PRO A 76 -6.23 2.54 -22.83
C PRO A 76 -7.21 1.40 -22.59
#